data_AF-X1M532-F1
#
_entry.id   AF-X1M532-F1
#
_cell.length_a   1.000
_cell.length_b   1.000
_cell.length_c   1.000
_cell.angle_alpha   90.00
_cell.angle_beta   90.00
_cell.angle_gamma   90.00
#
_symmetry.space_group_name_H-M   'P 1'
#
loop_
_entity.id
_entity.type
_entity.pdbx_description
1 polymer ?
#
loop_
_entity_poly.entity_id
_entity_poly.type
_entity_poly.pdbx_seq_one_letter_code
_entity_poly.pdbx_strand_id
1 'polypeptide(L)' 'PIIGMGGIVSGKDAYEFLLAGASAVAIGSAVLRDPYAPLQILGELKKLKVRIRDSSRKTGSSIY' A
#
# COMPACT_ATOMS: atom_id res chain seq x y z
N PRO A 1 -17.18 7.82 2.16
CA PRO A 1 -15.92 7.03 2.14
C PRO A 1 -16.01 6.00 1.01
N ILE A 2 -14.97 5.86 0.19
CA ILE A 2 -14.96 4.94 -0.96
C ILE A 2 -14.09 3.72 -0.65
N ILE A 3 -14.57 2.53 -1.00
CA ILE A 3 -13.82 1.28 -0.88
C ILE A 3 -13.39 0.86 -2.30
N GLY A 4 -12.09 0.88 -2.57
CA GLY A 4 -11.52 0.42 -3.84
C GLY A 4 -11.47 -1.10 -3.90
N MET A 5 -11.86 -1.69 -5.02
CA MET A 5 -11.78 -3.14 -5.25
C MET A 5 -11.49 -3.40 -6.73
N GLY A 6 -10.62 -4.36 -7.01
CA GLY A 6 -10.38 -4.85 -8.37
C GLY A 6 -8.94 -5.29 -8.57
N GLY A 7 -8.71 -6.60 -8.70
CA GLY A 7 -7.43 -7.16 -9.13
C GLY A 7 -6.22 -6.88 -8.22
N ILE A 8 -6.43 -6.49 -6.96
CA ILE A 8 -5.35 -6.15 -6.02
C ILE A 8 -4.56 -7.42 -5.68
N VAL A 9 -3.29 -7.45 -6.08
CA VAL A 9 -2.39 -8.59 -5.84
C VAL A 9 -1.11 -8.19 -5.11
N SER A 10 -0.86 -6.89 -4.94
CA SER A 10 0.30 -6.35 -4.23
C SER A 10 -0.06 -5.14 -3.33
N GLY A 11 0.85 -4.81 -2.41
CA GLY A 11 0.77 -3.58 -1.61
C GLY A 11 0.87 -2.31 -2.44
N LYS A 12 1.47 -2.37 -3.64
CA LYS A 12 1.53 -1.23 -4.57
C LYS A 12 0.16 -0.96 -5.17
N ASP A 13 -0.56 -1.98 -5.63
CA ASP A 13 -1.90 -1.83 -6.19
C ASP A 13 -2.85 -1.24 -5.14
N ALA A 14 -2.79 -1.78 -3.91
CA ALA A 14 -3.54 -1.25 -2.77
C ALA A 14 -3.23 0.23 -2.51
N TYR A 15 -1.95 0.62 -2.62
CA TYR A 15 -1.52 2.01 -2.45
C TYR A 15 -2.05 2.94 -3.55
N GLU A 16 -2.08 2.49 -4.81
CA GLU A 16 -2.62 3.27 -5.93
C GLU A 16 -4.11 3.60 -5.72
N PHE A 17 -4.91 2.65 -5.22
CA PHE A 17 -6.30 2.93 -4.84
C PHE A 17 -6.41 3.98 -3.74
N LEU A 18 -5.55 3.89 -2.71
CA LEU A 18 -5.53 4.88 -1.63
C LEU A 18 -5.11 6.27 -2.15
N LEU A 19 -4.16 6.35 -3.08
CA LEU A 19 -3.76 7.59 -3.74
C LEU A 19 -4.86 8.18 -4.62
N ALA A 20 -5.66 7.33 -5.26
CA ALA A 20 -6.83 7.74 -6.03
C ALA A 20 -7.99 8.27 -5.15
N GLY A 21 -7.83 8.28 -3.83
CA GLY A 21 -8.80 8.81 -2.87
C GLY A 21 -9.68 7.74 -2.21
N ALA A 22 -9.40 6.44 -2.40
CA ALA A 22 -10.07 5.40 -1.65
C ALA A 22 -9.74 5.51 -0.15
N SER A 23 -10.74 5.32 0.70
CA SER A 23 -10.58 5.28 2.16
C SER A 23 -10.16 3.90 2.67
N ALA A 24 -10.46 2.85 1.90
CA ALA A 24 -10.09 1.47 2.17
C ALA A 24 -10.00 0.68 0.85
N VAL A 25 -9.42 -0.52 0.91
CA VAL A 25 -9.33 -1.44 -0.24
C VAL A 25 -9.80 -2.84 0.14
N ALA A 26 -10.50 -3.52 -0.77
CA ALA A 26 -10.98 -4.89 -0.60
C ALA A 26 -10.23 -5.85 -1.51
N ILE A 27 -9.84 -7.01 -0.95
CA ILE A 27 -9.05 -8.05 -1.63
C ILE A 27 -9.94 -9.27 -1.80
N GLY A 28 -10.23 -9.62 -3.06
CA GLY A 28 -11.10 -10.75 -3.43
C GLY A 28 -10.34 -11.86 -4.13
N SER A 29 -10.10 -11.69 -5.44
CA SER A 29 -9.52 -12.75 -6.29
C SER A 29 -8.17 -13.28 -5.80
N ALA A 30 -7.35 -12.47 -5.15
CA ALA A 30 -6.08 -12.92 -4.57
C ALA A 30 -6.29 -13.93 -3.41
N VAL A 31 -7.38 -13.79 -2.63
CA VAL A 31 -7.73 -14.70 -1.52
C VAL A 31 -8.07 -16.09 -2.02
N LEU A 32 -8.67 -16.19 -3.22
CA LEU A 32 -9.00 -17.48 -3.85
C LEU A 32 -7.76 -18.31 -4.18
N ARG A 33 -6.65 -17.62 -4.51
CA ARG A 33 -5.36 -18.27 -4.81
C ARG A 33 -4.55 -18.49 -3.53
N ASP A 34 -4.56 -17.52 -2.62
CA ASP A 34 -3.79 -17.55 -1.38
C ASP A 34 -4.56 -16.85 -0.25
N PRO A 35 -5.02 -17.58 0.78
CA PRO A 35 -5.76 -17.00 1.90
C PRO A 35 -4.94 -16.00 2.72
N TYR A 36 -3.61 -16.04 2.63
CA TYR A 36 -2.71 -15.11 3.31
C TYR A 36 -2.37 -13.87 2.49
N ALA A 37 -2.87 -13.74 1.26
CA ALA A 37 -2.65 -12.57 0.40
C ALA A 37 -2.95 -11.23 1.12
N PRO A 38 -4.04 -11.09 1.92
CA PRO A 38 -4.29 -9.84 2.64
C PRO A 38 -3.19 -9.46 3.63
N LEU A 39 -2.58 -10.43 4.32
CA LEU A 39 -1.49 -10.17 5.27
C LEU A 39 -0.20 -9.77 4.55
N GLN A 40 0.10 -10.42 3.42
CA GLN A 40 1.26 -10.09 2.59
C GLN A 40 1.15 -8.68 2.02
N ILE A 41 0.00 -8.37 1.39
CA ILE A 41 -0.31 -7.04 0.82
C ILE A 41 -0.24 -5.96 1.90
N LEU A 42 -0.77 -6.23 3.10
CA LEU A 42 -0.67 -5.31 4.25
C LEU A 42 0.80 -5.07 4.65
N GLY A 43 1.63 -6.11 4.68
CA GLY A 43 3.05 -6.02 4.98
C GLY A 43 3.81 -5.15 3.97
N GLU A 44 3.55 -5.35 2.68
CA GLU A 44 4.10 -4.54 1.60
C GLU A 44 3.66 -3.07 1.69
N LEU A 45 2.38 -2.82 1.92
CA LEU A 45 1.82 -1.48 2.07
C LEU A 45 2.46 -0.72 3.24
N LYS A 46 2.68 -1.39 4.38
CA LYS A 46 3.39 -0.81 5.53
C LYS A 46 4.83 -0.41 5.16
N LYS A 47 5.55 -1.26 4.42
CA LYS A 47 6.92 -0.96 3.94
C LYS A 47 6.94 0.26 3.01
N LEU A 48 5.97 0.38 2.11
CA LEU A 48 5.83 1.54 1.21
C LEU A 48 5.61 2.84 1.99
N LYS A 49 4.73 2.83 3.00
CA LYS A 49 4.47 4.00 3.85
C LYS A 49 5.72 4.47 4.61
N VAL A 50 6.55 3.52 5.09
CA VAL A 50 7.83 3.85 5.75
C VAL A 50 8.80 4.51 4.78
N ARG A 51 8.96 3.97 3.56
CA ARG A 51 9.88 4.53 2.55
C ARG A 51 9.58 6.00 2.24
N ILE A 52 8.31 6.38 2.11
CA ILE A 52 7.95 7.78 1.83
C ILE A 52 8.27 8.69 3.03
N ARG A 53 8.02 8.21 4.26
CA ARG A 53 8.28 8.97 5.48
C ARG A 53 9.77 9.24 5.70
N ASP A 54 10.64 8.29 5.35
CA ASP A 54 12.09 8.44 5.43
C ASP A 54 12.69 9.26 4.27
N SER A 55 12.13 9.17 3.05
CA SER A 55 12.57 9.99 1.92
C SER A 55 12.37 11.48 2.16
N SER A 56 11.33 11.87 2.90
CA SER A 56 11.07 13.27 3.25
C SER A 56 12.06 13.82 4.30
N ARG A 57 12.77 12.95 5.05
CA ARG A 57 13.80 13.36 6.02
C ARG A 57 15.21 13.45 5.43
N LYS A 58 15.53 12.68 4.38
CA LYS A 58 16.89 12.60 3.84
C LYS A 58 17.30 13.73 2.88
N THR A 59 16.39 14.63 2.50
CA THR A 59 16.73 15.81 1.67
C THR A 59 17.14 17.04 2.49
N GLY A 60 17.15 16.96 3.83
CA GLY A 60 17.42 18.08 4.73
C GLY A 60 18.78 18.09 5.45
N SER A 61 19.66 17.11 5.23
CA SER A 61 21.00 17.10 5.85
C SER A 61 22.08 17.12 4.78
N SER A 62 22.17 18.28 4.12
CA SER A 62 23.40 18.77 3.53
C SER A 62 23.82 19.98 4.37
N ILE A 63 25.03 19.91 4.92
CA ILE A 63 25.81 20.99 5.54
C ILE A 63 25.26 21.51 6.88
N TYR A 64 25.83 21.03 8.00
CA TYR A 64 26.77 21.73 8.89
C TYR A 64 27.46 20.69 9.79
#